data_AF-K6XBY4-F1
#
_entry.id   AF-K6XBY4-F1
#
_cell.length_a   1.000
_cell.length_b   1.000
_cell.length_c   1.000
_cell.angle_alpha   90.00
_cell.angle_beta   90.00
_cell.angle_gamma   90.00
#
_symmetry.space_group_name_H-M   'P 1'
#
loop_
_entity.id
_entity.type
_entity.pdbx_description
1 polymer ?
#
loop_
_entity_poly.entity_id
_entity_poly.type
_entity_poly.pdbx_seq_one_letter_code
_entity_poly.pdbx_strand_id
1 'polypeptide(L)'
;MLTATVLGLGLTVWGLDQLTKMWALRELTPGVPRPLVGEILQLNLLFNPGAAFSLGTGVTPVFATIQAVVSLAIVVAAFRVGSAWWAVGLGLVLGGASGNLTDRLTRPPGFMHGHVVDFLQLPNWPVFNIADSAIVTAAFLLALTAFRGIGFDGSREGEGAGGQRATDAEENRG
;
A
#
# COMPACT_ATOMS: atom_id res chain seq x y z
N MET A 1 -10.28 -11.18 14.52
CA MET A 1 -10.32 -9.70 14.60
C MET A 1 -9.31 -9.05 13.65
N LEU A 2 -8.07 -9.52 13.55
CA LEU A 2 -7.05 -8.93 12.67
C LEU A 2 -7.31 -9.11 11.17
N THR A 3 -7.85 -10.25 10.72
CA THR A 3 -8.28 -10.43 9.32
C THR A 3 -9.29 -9.36 8.90
N ALA A 4 -10.26 -9.04 9.75
CA ALA A 4 -11.23 -7.97 9.50
C ALA A 4 -10.55 -6.58 9.46
N THR A 5 -9.46 -6.39 10.20
CA THR A 5 -8.65 -5.16 10.12
C THR A 5 -7.97 -5.06 8.74
N VAL A 6 -7.33 -6.13 8.27
CA VAL A 6 -6.68 -6.15 6.94
C VAL A 6 -7.71 -5.86 5.85
N LEU A 7 -8.81 -6.62 5.82
CA LEU A 7 -9.82 -6.52 4.76
C LEU A 7 -10.61 -5.21 4.84
N GLY A 8 -11.00 -4.79 6.04
CA GLY A 8 -11.75 -3.55 6.26
C GLY A 8 -10.92 -2.31 5.94
N LEU A 9 -9.65 -2.27 6.36
CA LEU A 9 -8.74 -1.17 6.02
C LEU A 9 -8.42 -1.17 4.52
N GLY A 10 -8.17 -2.35 3.93
CA GLY A 10 -7.94 -2.49 2.49
C GLY A 10 -9.12 -1.97 1.67
N LEU A 11 -10.35 -2.34 2.04
CA LEU A 11 -11.57 -1.85 1.40
C LEU A 11 -11.72 -0.33 1.56
N THR A 12 -11.42 0.20 2.75
CA THR A 12 -11.50 1.64 3.04
C THR A 12 -10.53 2.44 2.19
N VAL A 13 -9.25 2.02 2.14
CA VAL A 13 -8.22 2.68 1.34
C VAL A 13 -8.54 2.59 -0.14
N TRP A 14 -8.94 1.42 -0.63
CA TRP A 14 -9.36 1.24 -2.02
C TRP A 14 -10.53 2.17 -2.37
N GLY A 15 -11.56 2.25 -1.50
CA GLY A 15 -12.71 3.11 -1.71
C GLY A 15 -12.33 4.60 -1.75
N LEU A 16 -11.49 5.06 -0.82
CA LEU A 16 -11.00 6.44 -0.80
C LEU A 16 -10.16 6.78 -2.04
N ASP A 17 -9.30 5.86 -2.48
CA ASP A 17 -8.52 6.03 -3.71
C ASP A 17 -9.42 6.18 -4.94
N GLN A 18 -10.39 5.27 -5.11
CA GLN A 18 -11.29 5.33 -6.27
C GLN A 18 -12.20 6.56 -6.26
N LEU A 19 -12.71 6.97 -5.09
CA LEU A 19 -13.51 8.19 -4.94
C LEU A 19 -12.71 9.45 -5.28
N THR A 20 -11.47 9.55 -4.77
CA THR A 20 -10.62 10.72 -5.03
C THR A 20 -10.14 10.79 -6.47
N LYS A 21 -9.82 9.65 -7.10
CA LYS A 21 -9.51 9.58 -8.55
C LYS A 21 -10.72 9.96 -9.40
N MET A 22 -11.92 9.50 -9.04
CA MET A 22 -13.15 9.87 -9.74
C MET A 22 -13.44 11.36 -9.63
N TRP A 23 -13.21 11.95 -8.45
CA TRP A 23 -13.29 13.40 -8.26
C TRP A 23 -12.26 14.14 -9.12
N ALA A 24 -11.00 13.71 -9.11
CA ALA A 24 -9.92 14.33 -9.88
C ALA A 24 -10.23 14.35 -11.38
N LEU A 25 -10.78 13.27 -11.92
CA LEU A 25 -11.18 13.18 -13.34
C LEU A 25 -12.32 14.11 -13.72
N ARG A 26 -13.18 14.49 -12.77
CA ARG A 26 -14.32 15.39 -13.02
C ARG A 26 -13.91 16.85 -12.88
N GLU A 27 -13.07 17.14 -11.89
CA GLU A 27 -12.79 18.52 -11.48
C GLU A 27 -11.48 19.07 -12.03
N LEU A 28 -10.53 18.23 -12.45
CA LEU A 28 -9.20 18.69 -12.89
C LEU A 28 -9.05 18.62 -14.42
N THR A 29 -8.36 19.60 -14.97
CA THR A 29 -7.91 19.57 -16.36
C THR A 29 -6.55 18.88 -16.42
N PRO A 30 -6.36 17.84 -17.27
CA PRO A 30 -5.09 17.16 -17.38
C PRO A 30 -3.92 18.11 -17.67
N GLY A 31 -2.83 17.98 -16.91
CA GLY A 31 -1.61 18.78 -17.07
C GLY A 31 -1.72 20.25 -16.65
N VAL A 32 -2.80 20.67 -16.00
CA VAL A 32 -2.98 22.04 -15.48
C VAL A 32 -2.97 22.00 -13.95
N PRO A 33 -1.83 22.30 -13.30
CA PRO A 33 -1.73 22.29 -11.84
C PRO A 33 -2.63 23.35 -11.19
N ARG A 34 -3.31 22.98 -10.10
CA ARG A 34 -4.03 23.91 -9.21
C ARG A 34 -3.47 23.85 -7.79
N PRO A 35 -3.28 24.98 -7.10
CA PRO A 35 -2.79 24.96 -5.72
C PRO A 35 -3.84 24.34 -4.77
N LEU A 36 -3.40 23.43 -3.90
CA LEU A 36 -4.19 22.93 -2.77
C LEU A 36 -3.64 23.47 -1.44
N VAL A 37 -2.31 23.41 -1.26
CA VAL A 37 -1.60 24.01 -0.12
C VAL A 37 -0.42 24.81 -0.65
N GLY A 38 -0.67 26.06 -1.02
CA GLY A 38 0.34 26.96 -1.59
C GLY A 38 1.07 26.30 -2.77
N GLU A 39 2.40 26.42 -2.78
CA GLU A 39 3.27 25.78 -3.77
C GLU A 39 3.72 24.36 -3.37
N ILE A 40 3.44 23.94 -2.13
CA ILE A 40 3.93 22.67 -1.56
C ILE A 40 3.09 21.49 -2.03
N LEU A 41 1.76 21.65 -2.11
CA LEU A 41 0.87 20.60 -2.59
C LEU A 41 -0.03 21.18 -3.67
N GLN A 42 0.11 20.65 -4.88
CA GLN A 42 -0.68 21.00 -6.03
C GLN A 42 -1.50 19.80 -6.51
N LEU A 43 -2.62 20.09 -7.15
CA LEU A 43 -3.50 19.15 -7.80
C LEU A 43 -3.24 19.18 -9.30
N ASN A 44 -2.66 18.13 -9.85
CA ASN A 44 -2.30 18.06 -11.26
C ASN A 44 -2.64 16.68 -11.82
N LEU A 45 -3.70 16.62 -12.63
CA LEU A 45 -4.19 15.36 -13.17
C LEU A 45 -3.27 14.82 -14.27
N LEU A 46 -2.65 13.68 -14.03
CA LEU A 46 -1.83 12.92 -14.97
C LEU A 46 -2.31 11.47 -15.08
N PHE A 47 -2.03 10.87 -16.24
CA PHE A 47 -2.32 9.47 -16.53
C PHE A 47 -1.03 8.68 -16.65
N ASN A 48 -0.83 7.73 -15.75
CA ASN A 48 0.42 7.01 -15.62
C ASN A 48 0.28 5.56 -16.14
N PRO A 49 0.82 5.24 -17.33
CA PRO A 49 0.90 3.86 -17.82
C PRO A 49 1.94 3.00 -17.07
N GLY A 50 2.75 3.58 -16.19
CA GLY A 50 4.02 3.00 -15.73
C GLY A 50 5.24 3.82 -16.16
N ALA A 51 5.02 5.05 -16.64
CA ALA A 51 6.07 5.97 -17.09
C ALA A 51 6.90 6.58 -15.96
N ALA A 52 6.46 6.46 -14.69
CA ALA A 52 7.26 6.88 -13.53
C ALA A 52 8.64 6.21 -13.44
N PHE A 53 8.86 5.10 -14.17
CA PHE A 53 10.16 4.42 -14.29
C PHE A 53 10.80 4.53 -15.69
N SER A 54 10.27 5.37 -16.59
CA SER A 54 10.71 5.46 -18.00
C SER A 54 10.64 4.14 -18.79
N LEU A 55 9.82 3.18 -18.34
CA LEU A 55 9.73 1.83 -18.93
C LEU A 55 8.74 1.72 -20.12
N GLY A 56 8.08 2.81 -20.50
CA GLY A 56 7.08 2.84 -21.58
C GLY A 56 5.74 2.20 -21.20
N THR A 57 4.81 2.10 -22.15
CA THR A 57 3.45 1.56 -21.95
C THR A 57 3.39 0.03 -21.93
N GLY A 58 4.41 -0.64 -22.45
CA GLY A 58 4.48 -2.11 -22.55
C GLY A 58 4.58 -2.84 -21.21
N VAL A 59 4.88 -2.13 -20.11
CA VAL A 59 4.98 -2.72 -18.77
C VAL A 59 3.68 -2.65 -17.96
N THR A 60 2.64 -1.98 -18.46
CA THR A 60 1.35 -1.86 -17.77
C THR A 60 0.78 -3.23 -17.35
N PRO A 61 0.77 -4.26 -18.23
CA PRO A 61 0.28 -5.59 -17.85
C PRO A 61 1.13 -6.26 -16.77
N VAL A 62 2.45 -6.01 -16.76
CA VAL A 62 3.37 -6.53 -15.73
C VAL A 62 3.01 -5.95 -14.37
N PHE A 63 2.81 -4.63 -14.29
CA PHE A 63 2.38 -3.98 -13.05
C PHE A 63 1.00 -4.47 -12.59
N ALA A 64 0.05 -4.63 -13.50
CA ALA A 64 -1.27 -5.17 -13.18
C ALA A 64 -1.15 -6.60 -12.61
N THR A 65 -0.35 -7.47 -13.23
CA THR A 65 -0.12 -8.83 -12.73
C THR A 65 0.53 -8.83 -11.35
N ILE A 66 1.57 -8.01 -11.12
CA ILE A 66 2.22 -7.92 -9.81
C ILE A 66 1.21 -7.46 -8.74
N GLN A 67 0.42 -6.44 -9.03
CA GLN A 67 -0.59 -5.92 -8.09
C GLN A 67 -1.67 -6.95 -7.79
N ALA A 68 -2.11 -7.73 -8.79
CA ALA A 68 -3.07 -8.81 -8.60
C ALA A 68 -2.49 -9.92 -7.70
N VAL A 69 -1.25 -10.36 -7.97
CA VAL A 69 -0.56 -11.38 -7.17
C VAL A 69 -0.35 -10.91 -5.74
N VAL A 70 0.13 -9.68 -5.53
CA VAL A 70 0.33 -9.11 -4.19
C VAL A 70 -1.00 -9.00 -3.45
N SER A 71 -2.06 -8.51 -4.08
CA SER A 71 -3.37 -8.38 -3.46
C SER A 71 -3.91 -9.75 -3.02
N LEU A 72 -3.79 -10.76 -3.89
CA LEU A 72 -4.20 -12.13 -3.57
C LEU A 72 -3.37 -12.72 -2.43
N ALA A 73 -2.04 -12.56 -2.47
CA ALA A 73 -1.14 -13.04 -1.43
C ALA A 73 -1.48 -12.42 -0.07
N ILE A 74 -1.81 -11.13 -0.03
CA ILE A 74 -2.21 -10.45 1.21
C ILE A 74 -3.55 -10.97 1.71
N VAL A 75 -4.53 -11.18 0.84
CA VAL A 75 -5.83 -11.78 1.25
C VAL A 75 -5.61 -13.16 1.88
N VAL A 76 -4.74 -13.98 1.30
CA VAL A 76 -4.39 -15.30 1.87
C VAL A 76 -3.62 -15.15 3.19
N ALA A 77 -2.69 -14.20 3.28
CA ALA A 77 -1.90 -13.95 4.49
C ALA A 77 -2.74 -13.36 5.63
N ALA A 78 -3.84 -12.66 5.33
CA ALA A 78 -4.73 -12.04 6.31
C ALA A 78 -5.36 -13.04 7.29
N PHE A 79 -5.43 -14.33 6.90
CA PHE A 79 -5.93 -15.40 7.77
C PHE A 79 -4.88 -15.93 8.76
N ARG A 80 -3.62 -15.56 8.61
CA ARG A 80 -2.50 -16.03 9.44
C ARG A 80 -1.84 -14.92 10.27
N VAL A 81 -2.24 -13.67 10.06
CA VAL A 81 -1.63 -12.52 10.76
C VAL A 81 -2.02 -12.49 12.23
N GLY A 82 -1.02 -12.45 13.11
CA GLY A 82 -1.20 -12.38 14.57
C GLY A 82 -0.82 -11.03 15.17
N SER A 83 -0.15 -10.16 14.42
CA SER A 83 0.23 -8.81 14.85
C SER A 83 -0.70 -7.73 14.29
N ALA A 84 -1.15 -6.81 15.16
CA ALA A 84 -1.96 -5.66 14.75
C ALA A 84 -1.20 -4.72 13.80
N TRP A 85 0.10 -4.52 14.02
CA TRP A 85 0.93 -3.66 13.17
C TRP A 85 1.10 -4.25 11.77
N TRP A 86 1.30 -5.57 11.68
CA TRP A 86 1.28 -6.29 10.41
C TRP A 86 -0.10 -6.22 9.76
N ALA A 87 -1.19 -6.37 10.50
CA ALA A 87 -2.54 -6.28 9.96
C ALA A 87 -2.84 -4.90 9.35
N VAL A 88 -2.44 -3.81 10.02
CA VAL A 88 -2.58 -2.44 9.48
C VAL A 88 -1.73 -2.27 8.23
N GLY A 89 -0.45 -2.64 8.27
CA GLY A 89 0.43 -2.51 7.11
C GLY A 89 -0.07 -3.32 5.90
N LEU A 90 -0.48 -4.57 6.10
CA LEU A 90 -1.08 -5.39 5.05
C LEU A 90 -2.36 -4.79 4.48
N GLY A 91 -3.23 -4.23 5.34
CA GLY A 91 -4.46 -3.56 4.89
C GLY A 91 -4.17 -2.35 4.01
N LEU A 92 -3.19 -1.53 4.37
CA LEU A 92 -2.73 -0.39 3.56
C LEU A 92 -2.18 -0.84 2.19
N VAL A 93 -1.31 -1.87 2.16
CA VAL A 93 -0.79 -2.41 0.89
C VAL A 93 -1.92 -3.00 0.04
N LEU A 94 -2.84 -3.77 0.63
CA LEU A 94 -3.97 -4.37 -0.07
C LEU A 94 -4.82 -3.31 -0.75
N GLY A 95 -5.20 -2.26 -0.02
CA GLY A 95 -6.00 -1.17 -0.56
C GLY A 95 -5.28 -0.39 -1.66
N GLY A 96 -4.00 -0.03 -1.45
CA GLY A 96 -3.23 0.70 -2.45
C GLY A 96 -2.96 -0.12 -3.72
N ALA A 97 -2.54 -1.39 -3.57
CA ALA A 97 -2.33 -2.28 -4.70
C ALA A 97 -3.63 -2.51 -5.49
N SER A 98 -4.75 -2.71 -4.79
CA SER A 98 -6.06 -2.92 -5.42
C SER A 98 -6.58 -1.66 -6.13
N GLY A 99 -6.33 -0.47 -5.60
CA GLY A 99 -6.75 0.80 -6.22
C GLY A 99 -6.03 1.05 -7.54
N ASN A 100 -4.70 0.90 -7.53
CA ASN A 100 -3.89 1.01 -8.73
C ASN A 100 -4.10 -0.14 -9.73
N LEU A 101 -4.46 -1.33 -9.27
CA LEU A 101 -4.87 -2.43 -10.14
C LEU A 101 -6.20 -2.14 -10.82
N THR A 102 -7.18 -1.61 -10.08
CA THR A 102 -8.52 -1.28 -10.61
C THR A 102 -8.40 -0.34 -11.81
N ASP A 103 -7.56 0.70 -11.70
CA ASP A 103 -7.28 1.61 -12.81
C ASP A 103 -6.72 0.87 -14.03
N ARG A 104 -5.71 0.01 -13.84
CA ARG A 104 -5.07 -0.76 -14.91
C ARG A 104 -6.00 -1.76 -15.59
N LEU A 105 -6.99 -2.30 -14.87
CA LEU A 105 -7.93 -3.26 -15.41
C LEU A 105 -9.12 -2.60 -16.12
N THR A 106 -9.55 -1.42 -15.67
CA THR A 106 -10.86 -0.86 -16.06
C THR A 106 -10.77 0.41 -16.90
N ARG A 107 -9.66 1.14 -16.84
CA ARG A 107 -9.51 2.41 -17.56
C ARG A 107 -9.00 2.19 -18.99
N PRO A 108 -9.22 3.16 -19.90
CA PRO A 108 -8.66 3.12 -21.25
C PRO A 108 -7.13 3.00 -21.24
N PRO A 109 -6.52 2.40 -22.27
CA PRO A 109 -7.11 1.93 -23.53
C PRO A 109 -7.79 0.55 -23.47
N GLY A 110 -7.64 -0.23 -22.39
CA GLY A 110 -8.24 -1.56 -22.32
C GLY A 110 -7.81 -2.38 -21.10
N PHE A 111 -8.34 -3.60 -20.99
CA PHE A 111 -8.06 -4.51 -19.88
C PHE A 111 -6.55 -4.78 -19.73
N MET A 112 -6.03 -4.62 -18.51
CA MET A 112 -4.60 -4.69 -18.14
C MET A 112 -3.69 -3.63 -18.79
N HIS A 113 -4.26 -2.68 -19.52
CA HIS A 113 -3.51 -1.62 -20.19
C HIS A 113 -3.90 -0.23 -19.68
N GLY A 114 -4.86 -0.14 -18.75
CA GLY A 114 -5.36 1.12 -18.22
C GLY A 114 -4.28 1.96 -17.52
N HIS A 115 -4.43 3.28 -17.62
CA HIS A 115 -3.55 4.22 -16.92
C HIS A 115 -4.01 4.46 -15.47
N VAL A 116 -3.05 4.53 -14.55
CA VAL A 116 -3.31 5.01 -13.19
C VAL A 116 -3.59 6.49 -13.21
N VAL A 117 -4.60 6.92 -12.44
CA VAL A 117 -4.93 8.33 -12.27
C VAL A 117 -4.11 8.91 -11.12
N ASP A 118 -3.18 9.80 -11.45
CA ASP A 118 -2.35 10.52 -10.50
C ASP A 118 -2.78 11.98 -10.44
N PHE A 119 -2.82 12.57 -9.24
CA PHE A 119 -3.34 13.93 -9.08
C PHE A 119 -2.71 14.74 -7.96
N LEU A 120 -1.93 14.14 -7.05
CA LEU A 120 -1.22 14.84 -5.98
C LEU A 120 0.21 15.13 -6.41
N GLN A 121 0.61 16.40 -6.37
CA GLN A 121 1.94 16.84 -6.80
C GLN A 121 2.66 17.60 -5.68
N LEU A 122 3.85 17.11 -5.32
CA LEU A 122 4.81 17.82 -4.46
C LEU A 122 5.98 18.36 -5.31
N PRO A 123 6.69 19.42 -4.86
CA PRO A 123 7.88 19.92 -5.54
C PRO A 123 8.92 18.82 -5.76
N ASN A 124 9.41 18.70 -7.01
CA ASN A 124 10.46 17.75 -7.40
C ASN A 124 10.12 16.27 -7.12
N TRP A 125 8.84 15.92 -6.99
CA TRP A 125 8.37 14.56 -6.77
C TRP A 125 7.41 14.13 -7.89
N PRO A 126 7.41 12.85 -8.31
CA PRO A 126 6.42 12.35 -9.26
C PRO A 126 4.99 12.58 -8.77
N VAL A 127 4.06 12.88 -9.68
CA VAL A 127 2.64 12.98 -9.29
C VAL A 127 2.15 11.59 -8.85
N PHE A 128 1.38 11.54 -7.76
CA PHE A 128 0.94 10.32 -7.10
C PHE A 128 -0.54 10.40 -6.70
N ASN A 129 -1.04 9.35 -6.04
CA ASN A 129 -2.41 9.28 -5.56
C ASN A 129 -2.50 8.71 -4.12
N ILE A 130 -3.73 8.46 -3.67
CA ILE A 130 -4.00 7.93 -2.32
C ILE A 130 -3.50 6.47 -2.19
N ALA A 131 -3.66 5.65 -3.24
CA ALA A 131 -3.10 4.30 -3.26
C ALA A 131 -1.57 4.29 -3.08
N ASP A 132 -0.84 5.18 -3.75
CA ASP A 132 0.62 5.27 -3.59
C ASP A 132 1.01 5.72 -2.19
N SER A 133 0.28 6.70 -1.64
CA SER A 133 0.48 7.19 -0.27
C SER A 133 0.29 6.06 0.76
N ALA A 134 -0.72 5.21 0.57
CA ALA A 134 -0.97 4.05 1.42
C ALA A 134 0.17 3.02 1.32
N ILE A 135 0.66 2.73 0.11
CA ILE A 135 1.78 1.79 -0.09
C ILE A 135 3.06 2.30 0.58
N VAL A 136 3.42 3.58 0.41
CA VAL A 136 4.62 4.17 1.04
C VAL A 136 4.48 4.18 2.56
N THR A 137 3.32 4.54 3.08
CA THR A 137 3.04 4.51 4.53
C THR A 137 3.16 3.09 5.09
N ALA A 138 2.62 2.11 4.37
CA ALA A 138 2.73 0.70 4.74
C ALA A 138 4.17 0.20 4.73
N ALA A 139 4.95 0.57 3.71
CA ALA A 139 6.35 0.18 3.62
C ALA A 139 7.15 0.69 4.83
N PHE A 140 6.96 1.96 5.21
CA PHE A 140 7.58 2.52 6.41
C PHE A 140 7.11 1.83 7.70
N LEU A 141 5.80 1.61 7.85
CA LEU A 141 5.23 0.94 9.01
C LEU A 141 5.73 -0.49 9.18
N LEU A 142 5.72 -1.28 8.10
CA LEU A 142 6.13 -2.68 8.13
C LEU A 142 7.64 -2.81 8.34
N ALA A 143 8.44 -1.93 7.73
CA ALA A 143 9.87 -1.86 8.01
C ALA A 143 10.13 -1.57 9.49
N LEU A 144 9.46 -0.56 10.06
CA LEU A 144 9.58 -0.21 11.48
C LEU A 144 9.13 -1.35 12.40
N THR A 145 8.07 -2.06 12.01
CA THR A 145 7.54 -3.22 12.74
C THR A 145 8.58 -4.36 12.76
N ALA A 146 9.18 -4.66 11.61
CA ALA A 146 10.24 -5.64 11.49
C ALA A 146 11.50 -5.24 12.28
N PHE A 147 11.94 -3.97 12.20
CA PHE A 147 13.07 -3.47 12.98
C PHE A 147 12.85 -3.51 14.49
N ARG A 148 11.60 -3.50 14.94
CA ARG A 148 11.23 -3.67 16.36
C ARG A 148 11.17 -5.14 16.79
N GLY A 149 11.54 -6.08 15.93
CA GLY A 149 11.52 -7.51 16.23
C GLY A 149 10.10 -8.06 16.41
N ILE A 150 9.08 -7.40 15.85
CA ILE A 150 7.69 -7.84 15.96
C ILE A 150 7.40 -8.82 14.82
N GLY A 151 7.23 -10.09 15.17
CA GLY A 151 6.89 -11.17 14.25
C GLY A 151 5.52 -11.00 13.61
N PHE A 152 5.33 -11.67 12.48
CA PHE A 152 4.06 -11.69 11.74
C PHE A 152 2.90 -12.26 12.57
N ASP A 153 3.21 -13.22 13.44
CA ASP A 153 2.34 -13.88 14.40
C ASP A 153 2.11 -13.05 15.69
N GLY A 154 2.80 -11.92 15.86
CA GLY A 154 2.72 -11.08 17.06
C GLY A 154 3.78 -11.36 18.11
N SER A 155 4.66 -12.35 17.90
CA SER A 155 5.80 -12.60 18.79
C SER A 155 6.79 -11.42 18.81
N ARG A 156 7.55 -11.26 19.90
CA ARG A 156 8.64 -10.28 20.00
C ARG A 156 9.98 -10.99 20.18
N GLU A 157 10.97 -10.62 19.36
CA GLU A 157 12.36 -11.04 19.58
C GLU A 157 12.84 -10.55 20.95
N GLY A 158 13.08 -11.49 21.88
CA GLY A 158 13.53 -11.23 23.24
C GLY A 158 12.71 -11.93 24.34
N GLU A 159 11.43 -12.24 24.10
CA GLU A 159 10.59 -12.94 25.10
C GLU A 159 10.96 -14.43 25.25
N GLY A 160 11.41 -15.08 24.16
CA GLY A 160 11.87 -16.47 24.20
C GLY A 160 13.23 -16.66 24.90
N ALA A 161 14.15 -15.69 24.81
CA ALA A 161 15.48 -15.80 25.39
C ALA A 161 15.50 -15.53 26.91
N GLY A 162 14.59 -14.69 27.41
CA GLY A 162 14.44 -14.41 28.84
C GLY A 162 13.76 -15.56 29.60
N GLY A 163 12.75 -16.18 28.98
CA GLY A 163 12.07 -17.36 29.55
C GLY A 163 13.00 -18.57 29.66
N GLN A 164 13.74 -18.89 28.60
CA GLN A 164 14.67 -20.02 28.59
C GLN A 164 15.80 -19.86 29.64
N ARG A 165 16.37 -18.66 29.78
CA ARG A 165 17.40 -18.41 30.81
C ARG A 165 16.85 -18.49 32.23
N ALA A 166 15.59 -18.14 32.45
CA ALA A 166 14.95 -18.24 33.76
C ALA A 166 14.68 -19.71 34.12
N THR A 167 14.17 -20.51 33.17
CA THR A 167 13.92 -21.94 33.37
C THR A 167 15.21 -22.73 33.58
N ASP A 168 16.25 -22.46 32.78
CA ASP A 168 17.54 -23.13 32.89
C ASP A 168 18.26 -22.78 34.22
N ALA A 169 18.05 -21.57 34.73
CA ALA A 169 18.59 -21.14 36.02
C ALA A 169 17.85 -21.74 37.23
N GLU A 170 16.59 -22.15 37.07
CA GLU A 170 15.77 -22.77 38.11
C GLU A 170 16.00 -24.30 38.15
N GLU A 171 16.16 -24.94 36.99
CA GLU A 171 16.50 -26.36 36.88
C GLU A 171 17.90 -26.68 37.41
N ASN A 172 18.86 -25.76 37.22
CA ASN A 172 20.25 -25.95 37.68
C ASN A 172 20.47 -25.60 39.17
N ARG A 173 19.39 -25.27 39.90
CA ARG A 173 19.39 -24.99 41.36
C ARG A 173 18.72 -26.09 42.19
N GLY A 174 18.14 -27.12 41.56
CA GLY A 174 17.57 -28.31 42.22
C GLY A 174 18.55 -29.47 42.24
#